data_AF-A0AAT9HT62-F1
#
_entry.id   AF-A0AAT9HT62-F1
#
_cell.length_a   1.000
_cell.length_b   1.000
_cell.length_c   1.000
_cell.angle_alpha   90.00
_cell.angle_beta   90.00
_cell.angle_gamma   90.00
#
_symmetry.space_group_name_H-M   'P 1'
#
loop_
_entity.id
_entity.type
_entity.pdbx_description
1 polymer ?
#
loop_
_entity_poly.entity_id
_entity_poly.type
_entity_poly.pdbx_seq_one_letter_code
_entity_poly.pdbx_strand_id
1 'polypeptide(L)'
;MIGLISATTAGAVARDRLAAAWPDRTRVYEGPVPDAVRAAFAECGQLVCFLATGAVVRLVAPLLGDKASDPGVVCVDEGGRFAVSLVGGHGGGANELARAVGEVLGAEPVVTTATDAAGLPGLDTLGLPVEGTSPPCRGLCWTASRSRCVPKWPGRCRRCRSRTRARTRSG
;
A
#
# COMPACT_ATOMS: atom_id res chain seq x y z
N MET A 1 1.61 10.35 13.50
CA MET A 1 2.94 9.81 13.87
C MET A 1 3.45 8.95 12.73
N ILE A 2 4.76 9.04 12.41
CA ILE A 2 5.44 8.25 11.38
C ILE A 2 6.36 7.22 12.06
N GLY A 3 6.13 5.94 11.82
CA GLY A 3 6.98 4.86 12.32
C GLY A 3 8.22 4.67 11.44
N LEU A 4 9.41 4.66 12.05
CA LEU A 4 10.68 4.47 11.35
C LEU A 4 11.29 3.11 11.71
N ILE A 5 11.59 2.29 10.70
CA ILE A 5 12.07 0.91 10.87
C ILE A 5 13.27 0.63 9.95
N SER A 6 14.36 0.10 10.49
CA SER A 6 15.56 -0.28 9.75
C SER A 6 16.02 -1.69 10.11
N ALA A 7 16.59 -2.41 9.14
CA ALA A 7 17.15 -3.76 9.35
C ALA A 7 18.68 -3.77 9.45
N THR A 8 19.34 -2.74 8.93
CA THR A 8 20.81 -2.69 8.82
C THR A 8 21.34 -1.39 9.41
N THR A 9 22.64 -1.36 9.72
CA THR A 9 23.33 -0.16 10.20
C THR A 9 23.26 0.97 9.16
N ALA A 10 23.40 0.66 7.87
CA ALA A 10 23.27 1.65 6.81
C ALA A 10 21.86 2.26 6.78
N GLY A 11 20.82 1.43 6.90
CA GLY A 11 19.45 1.89 7.03
C GLY A 11 19.22 2.75 8.28
N ALA A 12 19.83 2.40 9.41
CA ALA A 12 19.73 3.17 10.65
C ALA A 12 20.32 4.59 10.52
N VAL A 13 21.39 4.77 9.75
CA VAL A 13 21.94 6.12 9.48
C VAL A 13 20.92 7.01 8.75
N ALA A 14 20.26 6.49 7.71
CA ALA A 14 19.24 7.24 6.98
C ALA A 14 17.99 7.49 7.85
N ARG A 15 17.59 6.49 8.63
CA ARG A 15 16.51 6.57 9.63
C ARG A 15 16.74 7.70 10.62
N ASP A 16 17.94 7.76 11.20
CA ASP A 16 18.27 8.71 12.26
C ASP A 16 18.35 10.14 11.73
N ARG A 17 18.77 10.33 10.46
CA ARG A 17 18.67 11.63 9.78
C ARG A 17 17.23 12.11 9.67
N LEU A 18 16.29 11.24 9.32
CA LEU A 18 14.87 11.57 9.29
C LEU A 18 14.30 11.84 10.67
N ALA A 19 14.69 11.05 11.68
CA ALA A 19 14.28 11.27 13.06
C ALA A 19 14.75 12.65 13.57
N ALA A 20 15.99 13.03 13.25
CA ALA A 20 16.55 14.34 13.60
C ALA A 20 15.87 15.50 12.84
N ALA A 21 15.52 15.30 11.58
CA ALA A 21 14.80 16.31 10.80
C ALA A 21 13.35 16.52 11.29
N TRP A 22 12.71 15.45 11.81
CA TRP A 22 11.29 15.44 12.19
C TRP A 22 11.06 14.89 13.62
N PRO A 23 11.60 15.53 14.67
CA PRO A 23 11.61 15.00 16.03
C PRO A 23 10.20 14.78 16.61
N ASP A 24 9.25 15.65 16.29
CA ASP A 24 7.89 15.59 16.85
C ASP A 24 6.90 14.79 15.97
N ARG A 25 7.37 14.27 14.83
CA ARG A 25 6.54 13.54 13.85
C ARG A 25 6.95 12.10 13.67
N THR A 26 8.08 11.68 14.22
CA THR A 26 8.65 10.35 13.99
C THR A 26 8.82 9.57 15.29
N ARG A 27 8.70 8.25 15.19
CA ARG A 27 9.00 7.31 16.27
C ARG A 27 9.80 6.14 15.72
N VAL A 28 10.93 5.85 16.34
CA VAL A 28 11.78 4.72 15.98
C VAL A 28 11.25 3.44 16.64
N TYR A 29 11.14 2.38 15.86
CA TYR A 29 10.79 1.04 16.34
C TYR A 29 12.02 0.14 16.25
N GLU A 30 12.50 -0.30 17.41
CA GLU A 30 13.66 -1.18 17.58
C GLU A 30 13.24 -2.65 17.74
N GLY A 31 14.19 -3.57 17.57
CA GLY A 31 13.98 -5.02 17.74
C GLY A 31 13.85 -5.78 16.42
N PRO A 32 13.33 -7.03 16.45
CA PRO A 32 13.12 -7.81 15.25
C PRO A 32 12.23 -7.07 14.25
N VAL A 33 12.72 -6.90 13.02
CA VAL A 33 12.03 -6.13 11.96
C VAL A 33 10.56 -6.52 11.78
N PRO A 34 10.16 -7.81 11.76
CA PRO A 34 8.75 -8.16 11.61
C PRO A 34 7.86 -7.62 12.73
N ASP A 35 8.37 -7.60 13.96
CA ASP A 35 7.64 -7.13 15.14
C ASP A 35 7.58 -5.60 15.15
N ALA A 36 8.68 -4.94 14.79
CA ALA A 36 8.74 -3.49 14.63
C ALA A 36 7.75 -3.00 13.55
N VAL A 37 7.71 -3.65 12.39
CA VAL A 37 6.73 -3.33 11.33
C VAL A 37 5.31 -3.56 11.82
N ARG A 38 5.03 -4.67 12.51
CA ARG A 38 3.68 -4.96 13.05
C ARG A 38 3.22 -3.91 14.05
N ALA A 39 4.08 -3.53 15.00
CA ALA A 39 3.78 -2.51 16.00
C ALA A 39 3.57 -1.14 15.33
N ALA A 40 4.48 -0.72 14.45
CA ALA A 40 4.35 0.53 13.73
C ALA A 40 3.09 0.59 12.86
N PHE A 41 2.73 -0.52 12.19
CA PHE A 41 1.52 -0.60 11.35
C PHE A 41 0.23 -0.42 12.15
N ALA A 42 0.21 -0.89 13.40
CA ALA A 42 -0.94 -0.74 14.29
C ALA A 42 -1.02 0.64 14.97
N GLU A 43 0.13 1.27 15.23
CA GLU A 43 0.24 2.47 16.07
C GLU A 43 0.42 3.78 15.27
N CYS A 44 0.89 3.71 14.02
CA CYS A 44 1.22 4.87 13.20
C CYS A 44 0.32 4.97 11.97
N GLY A 45 0.00 6.20 11.56
CA GLY A 45 -0.71 6.45 10.29
C GLY A 45 0.19 6.34 9.06
N GLN A 46 1.52 6.34 9.27
CA GLN A 46 2.52 6.33 8.21
C GLN A 46 3.78 5.58 8.67
N LEU A 47 4.47 4.90 7.75
CA LEU A 47 5.68 4.13 8.00
C LEU A 47 6.75 4.44 6.96
N VAL A 48 8.00 4.53 7.39
CA VAL A 48 9.19 4.55 6.52
C VAL A 48 10.09 3.37 6.88
N CYS A 49 10.25 2.47 5.93
CA CYS A 49 11.02 1.23 6.07
C CYS A 49 12.32 1.31 5.28
N PHE A 50 13.47 1.33 5.96
CA PHE A 50 14.81 1.28 5.36
C PHE A 50 15.22 -0.17 5.09
N LEU A 51 14.63 -0.76 4.05
CA LEU A 51 14.77 -2.16 3.66
C LEU A 51 14.60 -2.29 2.14
N ALA A 52 14.89 -3.48 1.59
CA ALA A 52 14.49 -3.77 0.21
C ALA A 52 12.96 -3.84 0.09
N THR A 53 12.39 -3.25 -0.97
CA THR A 53 10.95 -3.23 -1.24
C THR A 53 10.29 -4.60 -1.13
N GLY A 54 10.93 -5.65 -1.67
CA GLY A 54 10.41 -7.00 -1.60
C GLY A 54 10.28 -7.56 -0.17
N ALA A 55 11.12 -7.11 0.76
CA ALA A 55 11.03 -7.48 2.16
C ALA A 55 9.85 -6.76 2.82
N VAL A 56 9.74 -5.44 2.62
CA VAL A 56 8.63 -4.62 3.18
C VAL A 56 7.28 -5.14 2.70
N VAL A 57 7.14 -5.45 1.41
CA VAL A 57 5.89 -6.02 0.86
C VAL A 57 5.51 -7.32 1.56
N ARG A 58 6.46 -8.23 1.82
CA ARG A 58 6.17 -9.50 2.50
C ARG A 58 5.76 -9.32 3.96
N LEU A 59 6.33 -8.33 4.63
CA LEU A 59 6.01 -8.01 6.03
C LEU A 59 4.65 -7.32 6.16
N VAL A 60 4.33 -6.42 5.23
CA VAL A 60 3.11 -5.63 5.24
C VAL A 60 1.91 -6.40 4.67
N ALA A 61 2.10 -7.24 3.66
CA ALA A 61 1.01 -8.00 3.02
C ALA A 61 0.05 -8.73 3.99
N PRO A 62 0.49 -9.43 5.05
CA PRO A 62 -0.41 -10.08 6.00
C PRO A 62 -1.11 -9.10 6.97
N LEU A 63 -0.72 -7.82 6.98
CA LEU A 63 -1.28 -6.77 7.84
C LEU A 63 -2.32 -5.91 7.12
N LEU A 64 -2.32 -5.92 5.79
CA LEU A 64 -3.22 -5.11 4.97
C LEU A 64 -4.68 -5.46 5.25
N GLY A 65 -5.48 -4.42 5.49
CA GLY A 65 -6.91 -4.51 5.70
C GLY A 65 -7.66 -3.72 4.62
N ASP A 66 -8.24 -2.59 5.03
CA ASP A 66 -9.00 -1.71 4.16
C ASP A 66 -8.11 -0.57 3.65
N LYS A 67 -8.12 -0.35 2.34
CA LYS A 67 -7.37 0.72 1.66
C LYS A 67 -7.65 2.11 2.25
N ALA A 68 -8.84 2.35 2.81
CA ALA A 68 -9.22 3.63 3.41
C ALA A 68 -8.62 3.83 4.81
N SER A 69 -8.25 2.77 5.52
CA SER A 69 -7.70 2.83 6.88
C SER A 69 -6.23 2.41 6.99
N ASP A 70 -5.72 1.69 6.00
CA ASP A 70 -4.33 1.23 5.99
C ASP A 70 -3.37 2.43 5.99
N PRO A 71 -2.29 2.39 6.78
CA PRO A 71 -1.32 3.47 6.86
C PRO A 71 -0.56 3.65 5.55
N GLY A 72 -0.01 4.85 5.34
CA GLY A 72 0.90 5.10 4.24
C GLY A 72 2.25 4.43 4.47
N VAL A 73 2.69 3.56 3.56
CA VAL A 73 3.98 2.86 3.68
C VAL A 73 4.93 3.31 2.58
N VAL A 74 6.09 3.84 2.99
CA VAL A 74 7.21 4.19 2.11
C VAL A 74 8.41 3.29 2.42
N CYS A 75 9.11 2.86 1.37
CA CYS A 75 10.31 2.06 1.47
C CYS A 75 11.50 2.85 0.93
N VAL A 76 12.61 2.89 1.67
CA VAL A 76 13.87 3.51 1.24
C VAL A 76 14.90 2.42 1.04
N ASP A 77 15.52 2.36 -0.15
CA ASP A 77 16.56 1.37 -0.42
C ASP A 77 17.82 1.66 0.40
N GLU A 78 18.63 0.63 0.63
CA GLU A 78 19.82 0.72 1.49
C GLU A 78 20.85 1.74 0.98
N GLY A 79 20.88 2.00 -0.33
CA GLY A 79 21.71 3.05 -0.92
C GLY A 79 21.17 4.47 -0.76
N GLY A 80 19.97 4.64 -0.18
CA GLY A 80 19.30 5.94 -0.05
C GLY A 80 18.98 6.60 -1.39
N ARG A 81 18.82 5.81 -2.46
CA ARG A 81 18.63 6.30 -3.83
C ARG A 81 17.17 6.55 -4.15
N PHE A 82 16.26 5.73 -3.61
CA PHE A 82 14.84 5.77 -3.92
C PHE A 82 13.99 5.74 -2.66
N ALA A 83 12.96 6.58 -2.63
CA ALA A 83 11.87 6.55 -1.65
C ALA A 83 10.58 6.09 -2.35
N VAL A 84 10.26 4.81 -2.24
CA VAL A 84 9.17 4.17 -2.99
C VAL A 84 7.89 4.17 -2.18
N SER A 85 6.83 4.79 -2.71
CA SER A 85 5.47 4.70 -2.14
C SER A 85 4.88 3.32 -2.46
N LEU A 86 4.55 2.55 -1.42
CA LEU A 86 4.08 1.16 -1.56
C LEU A 86 2.57 0.99 -1.36
N VAL A 87 2.03 1.54 -0.27
CA VAL A 87 0.64 1.35 0.16
C VAL A 87 0.12 2.67 0.72
N GLY A 88 -1.19 2.93 0.58
CA GLY A 88 -1.81 4.12 1.16
C GLY A 88 -1.40 5.41 0.43
N GLY A 89 -1.32 5.38 -0.90
CA GLY A 89 -0.80 6.49 -1.73
C GLY A 89 -1.38 7.87 -1.40
N HIS A 90 -2.71 8.04 -1.53
CA HIS A 90 -3.37 9.31 -1.19
C HIS A 90 -3.96 9.29 0.21
N GLY A 91 -4.93 8.40 0.50
CA GLY A 91 -5.62 8.36 1.79
C GLY A 91 -4.67 8.12 2.99
N GLY A 92 -3.66 7.27 2.81
CA GLY A 92 -2.61 7.04 3.80
C GLY A 92 -1.42 8.01 3.71
N GLY A 93 -1.41 8.91 2.72
CA GLY A 93 -0.37 9.91 2.51
C GLY A 93 1.01 9.39 2.10
N ALA A 94 1.13 8.17 1.57
CA ALA A 94 2.45 7.61 1.21
C ALA A 94 3.12 8.34 0.04
N ASN A 95 2.36 8.90 -0.91
CA ASN A 95 2.93 9.62 -2.04
C ASN A 95 3.57 10.93 -1.60
N GLU A 96 2.90 11.68 -0.72
CA GLU A 96 3.45 12.89 -0.11
C GLU A 96 4.64 12.58 0.80
N LEU A 97 4.54 11.51 1.60
CA LEU A 97 5.63 11.06 2.46
C LEU A 97 6.87 10.67 1.65
N ALA A 98 6.72 9.99 0.52
CA ALA A 98 7.85 9.62 -0.34
C ALA A 98 8.61 10.85 -0.84
N ARG A 99 7.89 11.90 -1.25
CA ARG A 99 8.48 13.19 -1.66
C ARG A 99 9.20 13.87 -0.50
N ALA A 100 8.56 13.97 0.66
CA ALA A 100 9.15 14.57 1.85
C ALA A 100 10.41 13.82 2.34
N VAL A 101 10.39 12.48 2.26
CA VAL A 101 11.57 11.66 2.55
C VAL A 101 12.70 11.95 1.57
N GLY A 102 12.36 12.09 0.28
CA GLY A 102 13.32 12.46 -0.76
C GLY A 102 13.98 13.81 -0.51
N GLU A 103 13.22 14.82 -0.09
CA GLU A 103 13.75 16.15 0.27
C GLU A 103 14.78 16.10 1.40
N VAL A 104 14.55 15.25 2.41
CA VAL A 104 15.45 15.14 3.57
C VAL A 104 16.68 14.29 3.28
N LEU A 105 16.51 13.18 2.54
CA LEU A 105 17.58 12.20 2.32
C LEU A 105 18.33 12.37 1.01
N GLY A 106 17.81 13.19 0.08
CA GLY A 106 18.30 13.24 -1.30
C GLY A 106 17.92 12.02 -2.13
N ALA A 107 16.92 11.25 -1.70
CA ALA A 107 16.41 10.08 -2.42
C ALA A 107 15.39 10.49 -3.49
N GLU A 108 15.38 9.81 -4.63
CA GLU A 108 14.38 10.03 -5.67
C GLU A 108 13.02 9.43 -5.26
N PRO A 109 11.94 10.23 -5.17
CA PRO A 109 10.62 9.71 -4.83
C PRO A 109 10.03 8.91 -6.00
N VAL A 110 9.67 7.64 -5.75
CA VAL A 110 9.02 6.77 -6.73
C VAL A 110 7.54 6.68 -6.42
N VAL A 111 6.74 7.46 -7.15
CA VAL A 111 5.27 7.49 -7.08
C VAL A 111 4.70 7.03 -8.42
N THR A 112 3.87 5.98 -8.40
CA THR A 112 3.38 5.31 -9.62
C THR A 112 1.86 5.37 -9.79
N THR A 113 1.16 6.09 -8.91
CA THR A 113 -0.31 6.10 -8.92
C THR A 113 -0.82 6.84 -10.16
N ALA A 114 -1.82 6.26 -10.84
CA ALA A 114 -2.30 6.79 -12.13
C ALA A 114 -2.84 8.23 -12.03
N THR A 115 -3.46 8.60 -10.92
CA THR A 115 -3.96 9.96 -10.70
C THR A 115 -2.82 10.95 -10.46
N ASP A 116 -1.77 10.59 -9.72
CA ASP A 116 -0.57 11.43 -9.61
C ASP A 116 0.07 11.70 -10.98
N ALA A 117 0.17 10.66 -11.83
CA ALA A 117 0.71 10.82 -13.18
C ALA A 117 -0.14 11.77 -14.05
N ALA A 118 -1.43 11.90 -13.75
CA ALA A 118 -2.35 12.80 -14.43
C ALA A 118 -2.52 14.17 -13.72
N GLY A 119 -1.84 14.41 -12.59
CA GLY A 119 -2.04 15.61 -11.76
C GLY A 119 -3.43 15.69 -11.11
N LEU A 120 -4.11 14.56 -10.95
CA LEU A 120 -5.46 14.46 -10.39
C LEU A 120 -5.41 14.00 -8.93
N PRO A 121 -6.39 14.41 -8.10
CA PRO A 121 -6.51 13.86 -6.75
C PRO A 121 -6.83 12.36 -6.81
N GLY A 122 -6.39 11.62 -5.80
CA GLY A 122 -6.71 10.20 -5.65
C GLY A 122 -8.19 9.96 -5.48
N LEU A 123 -8.72 8.93 -6.14
CA LEU A 123 -10.14 8.56 -6.03
C LEU A 123 -10.57 8.32 -4.57
N ASP A 124 -9.65 7.79 -3.76
CA ASP A 124 -9.82 7.54 -2.33
C ASP A 124 -9.98 8.81 -1.48
N THR A 125 -9.58 9.98 -1.99
CA THR A 125 -9.78 11.28 -1.31
C THR A 125 -11.14 11.92 -1.63
N LEU A 126 -11.84 11.43 -2.67
CA LEU A 126 -13.11 12.01 -3.14
C LEU A 126 -14.35 11.43 -2.42
N GLY A 127 -14.16 10.57 -1.42
CA GLY A 127 -15.25 9.90 -0.71
C GLY A 127 -16.05 8.91 -1.56
N LEU A 128 -15.53 8.54 -2.73
CA LEU A 128 -16.10 7.53 -3.61
C LEU A 128 -15.64 6.13 -3.15
N PRO A 129 -16.46 5.07 -3.34
CA PRO A 129 -16.06 3.71 -2.97
C PRO A 129 -14.72 3.34 -3.62
N VAL A 130 -13.73 3.02 -2.79
CA VAL A 130 -12.31 2.91 -3.18
C VAL A 130 -11.94 1.55 -3.76
N GLU A 131 -12.89 0.60 -3.72
CA GLU A 131 -12.81 -0.68 -4.39
C GLU A 131 -13.32 -0.51 -5.81
N GLY A 132 -12.55 -1.00 -6.78
CA GLY A 132 -12.85 -0.96 -8.22
C GLY A 132 -14.12 -1.70 -8.66
N THR A 133 -15.25 -1.46 -8.01
CA THR A 133 -16.55 -1.52 -8.65
C THR A 133 -16.59 -0.40 -9.66
N SER A 134 -15.99 -0.63 -10.83
CA SER A 134 -16.44 0.07 -12.03
C SER A 134 -17.97 -0.07 -12.03
N PRO A 135 -18.76 1.02 -12.14
CA PRO A 135 -20.18 0.87 -12.40
C PRO A 135 -20.30 -0.09 -13.58
N PRO A 136 -21.23 -1.07 -13.56
CA PRO A 136 -21.31 -2.06 -14.63
C PRO A 136 -21.35 -1.29 -15.94
N CYS A 137 -20.36 -1.53 -16.81
CA CYS A 137 -20.32 -0.96 -18.16
C CYS A 137 -21.61 -1.37 -18.89
N ARG A 138 -22.68 -0.59 -18.72
CA ARG A 138 -23.88 -0.67 -19.55
C ARG A 138 -23.51 0.03 -20.85
N GLY A 139 -22.94 -0.70 -21.79
CA GLY A 139 -22.92 -0.21 -23.18
C GLY A 139 -21.80 -0.67 -24.10
N LEU A 140 -20.67 -1.19 -23.60
CA LEU A 140 -19.58 -1.63 -24.48
C LEU A 140 -19.13 -3.04 -24.10
N CYS A 141 -20.03 -3.98 -24.34
CA CYS A 141 -19.71 -5.39 -24.47
C CYS A 141 -18.83 -5.54 -25.72
N TRP A 142 -17.51 -5.55 -25.54
CA TRP A 142 -16.60 -6.09 -26.54
C TRP A 142 -17.06 -7.53 -26.82
N THR A 143 -17.51 -7.76 -28.05
CA THR A 143 -17.95 -9.06 -28.54
C THR A 143 -16.83 -10.09 -28.37
N ALA A 144 -17.09 -11.03 -27.46
CA ALA A 144 -16.69 -12.44 -27.49
C ALA A 144 -15.40 -12.82 -28.24
N SER A 145 -14.39 -13.25 -27.48
CA SER A 145 -13.82 -14.57 -27.75
C SER A 145 -14.06 -15.46 -26.53
N ARG A 146 -14.81 -16.53 -26.76
CA ARG A 146 -15.17 -17.52 -25.73
C ARG A 146 -13.92 -18.33 -25.40
N SER A 147 -13.21 -17.98 -24.34
CA SER A 147 -12.20 -18.87 -23.74
C SER A 147 -11.86 -18.40 -22.32
N ARG A 148 -12.56 -18.99 -21.35
CA ARG A 148 -12.17 -19.08 -19.92
C ARG A 148 -12.08 -17.74 -19.16
N CYS A 149 -13.19 -17.36 -18.53
CA CYS A 149 -13.11 -16.55 -17.30
C CYS A 149 -12.43 -17.40 -16.22
N VAL A 150 -11.14 -17.18 -15.99
CA VAL A 150 -10.44 -17.72 -14.81
C VAL A 150 -10.70 -16.77 -13.64
N PRO A 151 -11.18 -17.24 -12.47
CA PRO A 151 -11.40 -16.37 -11.32
C PRO A 151 -10.04 -15.89 -10.80
N LYS A 152 -9.77 -14.58 -10.82
CA LYS A 152 -8.44 -14.07 -10.48
C LYS A 152 -8.17 -13.96 -8.98
N TRP A 153 -9.16 -14.00 -8.09
CA TRP A 153 -8.93 -13.79 -6.64
C TRP A 153 -9.85 -14.66 -5.75
N PRO A 154 -9.33 -15.26 -4.65
CA PRO A 154 -10.08 -16.17 -3.80
C PRO A 154 -10.87 -15.39 -2.73
N GLY A 155 -11.96 -14.74 -3.15
CA GLY A 155 -12.92 -14.10 -2.24
C GLY A 155 -14.34 -14.54 -2.59
N ARG A 156 -14.83 -15.64 -1.99
CA ARG A 156 -16.17 -16.19 -2.27
C ARG A 156 -17.26 -15.23 -1.80
N CYS A 157 -17.83 -14.45 -2.71
CA CYS A 157 -19.11 -13.75 -2.48
C CYS A 157 -20.23 -14.77 -2.19
N ARG A 158 -20.89 -14.63 -1.02
CA ARG A 158 -21.99 -15.52 -0.54
C ARG A 158 -23.18 -15.64 -1.50
N ARG A 159 -23.31 -14.74 -2.49
CA ARG A 159 -24.41 -14.70 -3.46
C ARG A 159 -24.38 -15.79 -4.53
N CYS A 160 -23.25 -16.50 -4.68
CA CYS A 160 -23.12 -17.58 -5.67
C CYS A 160 -23.64 -18.94 -5.15
N ARG A 161 -23.75 -19.14 -3.82
CA ARG A 161 -24.18 -20.43 -3.24
C ARG A 161 -25.66 -20.77 -3.47
N SER A 162 -26.53 -19.78 -3.66
CA SER A 162 -27.97 -20.01 -3.81
C SER A 162 -28.39 -20.47 -5.21
N ARG A 163 -27.56 -20.28 -6.24
CA ARG A 163 -27.88 -20.71 -7.62
C ARG A 163 -27.35 -22.10 -7.98
N THR A 164 -26.37 -22.63 -7.26
CA THR A 164 -25.80 -23.96 -7.56
C THR A 164 -26.64 -25.11 -6.99
N ARG A 165 -27.40 -24.90 -5.90
CA ARG A 165 -28.29 -25.93 -5.32
C ARG A 165 -29.60 -26.14 -6.08
N ALA A 166 -29.97 -25.24 -6.99
CA ALA A 166 -31.21 -25.35 -7.78
C ALA A 166 -31.06 -26.22 -9.05
N ARG A 167 -29.85 -26.69 -9.38
CA ARG A 167 -29.57 -27.41 -10.65
C ARG A 167 -29.25 -28.90 -10.52
N THR A 168 -29.32 -29.49 -9.33
CA THR A 168 -29.03 -30.92 -9.11
C THR A 168 -30.26 -31.75 -8.72
N ARG A 169 -31.47 -31.29 -9.06
CA ARG A 169 -32.73 -32.06 -8.92
C ARG A 169 -33.58 -31.94 -10.19
N SER A 170 -33.04 -32.44 -11.30
CA SER A 170 -33.79 -32.75 -12.53
C SER A 170 -32.79 -33.33 -13.52
N GLY A 171 -32.73 -34.65 -13.60
CA GLY A 171 -31.79 -35.43 -14.40
C GLY A 171 -31.66 -36.81 -13.81
#